data_AF-A0A967WJK9-F1
#
_entry.id   AF-A0A967WJK9-F1
#
_cell.length_a   1.000
_cell.length_b   1.000
_cell.length_c   1.000
_cell.angle_alpha   90.00
_cell.angle_beta   90.00
_cell.angle_gamma   90.00
#
_symmetry.space_group_name_H-M   'P 1'
#
loop_
_entity.id
_entity.type
_entity.pdbx_description
1 polymer ?
#
loop_
_entity_poly.entity_id
_entity_poly.type
_entity_poly.pdbx_seq_one_letter_code
_entity_poly.pdbx_strand_id
1 'polypeptide(L)' 'MAKLLVGTNNPGKVREYEELLIDLPATLDITYPAREGLMLEVEESGETFEENARIKAQAYARASGLVS' A
#
# COMPACT_ATOMS: atom_id res chain seq x y z
N MET A 1 -2.58 17.64 -1.63
CA MET A 1 -2.90 16.42 -2.40
C MET A 1 -3.01 15.28 -1.41
N ALA A 2 -4.03 14.44 -1.53
CA ALA A 2 -4.13 13.24 -0.71
C ALA A 2 -3.19 12.17 -1.29
N LYS A 3 -2.56 11.38 -0.44
CA LYS A 3 -1.66 10.30 -0.86
C LYS A 3 -2.14 8.99 -0.24
N LEU A 4 -2.29 7.96 -1.07
CA LEU A 4 -2.69 6.61 -0.70
C LEU A 4 -1.48 5.69 -0.84
N LEU A 5 -1.13 4.98 0.22
CA LEU A 5 -0.04 4.00 0.21
C LEU A 5 -0.60 2.62 -0.08
N VAL A 6 -0.11 1.98 -1.15
CA VAL A 6 -0.43 0.58 -1.47
C VAL A 6 0.67 -0.31 -0.91
N GLY A 7 0.34 -1.14 0.09
CA GLY A 7 1.28 -1.94 0.90
C GLY A 7 1.98 -3.12 0.18
N THR A 8 2.56 -2.88 -1.00
CA THR A 8 3.31 -3.88 -1.78
C THR A 8 4.58 -3.28 -2.37
N ASN A 9 5.68 -4.04 -2.32
CA ASN A 9 6.91 -3.77 -3.06
C ASN A 9 7.13 -4.79 -4.20
N ASN A 10 6.17 -5.70 -4.44
CA ASN A 10 6.27 -6.65 -5.56
C ASN A 10 6.14 -5.88 -6.89
N PRO A 11 7.16 -5.90 -7.78
CA PRO A 11 7.16 -5.12 -9.01
C PRO A 11 5.99 -5.43 -9.95
N GLY A 12 5.51 -6.68 -9.97
CA GLY A 12 4.33 -7.07 -10.76
C GLY A 12 3.07 -6.40 -10.25
N LYS A 13 2.81 -6.49 -8.94
CA LYS A 13 1.66 -5.83 -8.31
C LYS A 13 1.70 -4.32 -8.42
N VAL A 14 2.89 -3.72 -8.32
CA VAL A 14 3.05 -2.27 -8.50
C VAL A 14 2.54 -1.86 -9.88
N ARG A 15 2.99 -2.55 -10.95
CA ARG A 15 2.53 -2.27 -12.33
C ARG A 15 1.02 -2.47 -12.47
N GLU A 16 0.49 -3.57 -11.95
CA GLU A 16 -0.96 -3.84 -11.97
C GLU A 16 -1.74 -2.70 -11.28
N TYR A 17 -1.29 -2.20 -10.13
CA TYR A 17 -1.96 -1.08 -9.46
C TYR A 17 -1.80 0.25 -10.19
N GLU A 18 -0.64 0.54 -10.78
CA GLU A 18 -0.44 1.75 -11.59
C GLU A 18 -1.39 1.76 -12.80
N GLU A 19 -1.60 0.61 -13.43
CA GLU A 19 -2.56 0.45 -14.53
C GLU A 19 -4.02 0.54 -14.05
N LEU A 20 -4.37 -0.17 -12.97
CA LEU A 20 -5.74 -0.21 -12.43
C LEU A 20 -6.22 1.14 -11.91
N LEU A 21 -5.30 1.98 -11.43
CA LEU A 21 -5.62 3.24 -10.75
C LEU A 21 -5.32 4.47 -11.61
N ILE A 22 -5.02 4.29 -12.90
CA ILE A 22 -4.59 5.37 -13.81
C ILE A 22 -5.66 6.48 -13.97
N ASP A 23 -6.93 6.12 -13.89
CA ASP A 23 -8.07 7.04 -14.08
C ASP A 23 -8.52 7.71 -12.78
N LEU A 24 -7.80 7.53 -11.67
CA LEU A 24 -8.12 8.22 -10.43
C LEU A 24 -7.90 9.74 -10.55
N PRO A 25 -8.63 10.55 -9.78
CA PRO A 25 -8.45 12.00 -9.80
C PRO A 25 -6.99 12.38 -9.50
N ALA A 26 -6.45 13.32 -10.28
CA ALA A 26 -5.08 13.83 -10.11
C ALA A 26 -4.79 14.43 -8.71
N THR A 27 -5.81 14.64 -7.89
CA THR A 27 -5.68 15.07 -6.49
C THR A 27 -5.27 13.95 -5.54
N LEU A 28 -5.29 12.69 -6.00
CA LEU A 28 -4.91 11.49 -5.27
C LEU A 28 -3.63 10.89 -5.85
N ASP A 29 -2.57 10.91 -5.06
CA ASP A 29 -1.27 10.34 -5.42
C ASP A 29 -1.15 8.91 -4.88
N ILE A 30 -0.64 7.98 -5.70
CA ILE A 30 -0.43 6.57 -5.33
C ILE A 30 1.04 6.35 -5.02
N THR A 31 1.32 5.91 -3.79
CA THR A 31 2.68 5.59 -3.34
C THR A 31 2.80 4.14 -2.89
N TYR A 32 4.03 3.71 -2.60
CA TYR A 32 4.40 2.36 -2.20
C TYR A 32 5.43 2.42 -1.07
N PRO A 33 5.57 1.37 -0.23
CA PRO A 33 6.50 1.38 0.91
C PRO A 33 7.92 1.80 0.55
N ALA A 34 8.48 1.27 -0.55
CA ALA A 34 9.82 1.63 -1.00
C ALA A 34 9.95 3.12 -1.37
N ARG A 35 8.92 3.75 -1.94
CA ARG A 35 8.92 5.19 -2.28
C ARG A 35 8.87 6.07 -1.03
N GLU A 36 8.22 5.60 0.03
CA GLU A 36 8.20 6.27 1.34
C GLU A 36 9.38 5.87 2.24
N GLY A 37 10.37 5.12 1.71
CA GLY A 37 11.55 4.70 2.48
C GLY A 37 11.27 3.68 3.58
N LEU A 38 10.13 2.97 3.51
CA LEU A 38 9.73 1.99 4.52
C LEU A 38 10.32 0.62 4.21
N MET A 39 11.11 0.12 5.16
CA MET A 39 11.57 -1.28 5.23
C MET A 39 10.85 -1.96 6.39
N LEU A 40 9.57 -2.29 6.16
CA LEU A 40 8.72 -2.95 7.14
C LEU A 40 8.38 -4.34 6.65
N GLU A 41 8.75 -5.36 7.42
CA GLU A 41 8.20 -6.70 7.27
C GLU A 41 7.00 -6.83 8.21
N VAL A 42 5.85 -7.15 7.64
CA VAL A 42 4.61 -7.32 8.40
C VAL A 42 4.28 -8.80 8.41
N GLU A 43 4.15 -9.37 9.61
CA GLU A 43 3.71 -10.74 9.78
C GLU A 43 2.24 -10.89 9.34
N GLU A 44 2.00 -11.80 8.41
CA GLU A 44 0.67 -12.15 7.90
C GLU A 44 0.13 -13.34 8.69
N SER A 45 -0.30 -13.09 9.92
CA SER A 45 -0.78 -14.11 10.86
C SER A 45 -2.30 -14.37 10.77
N GLY A 46 -3.00 -13.75 9.82
CA GLY A 46 -4.43 -13.95 9.60
C GLY A 46 -4.72 -15.28 8.92
N GLU A 47 -5.93 -15.81 9.13
CA GLU A 47 -6.38 -17.07 8.54
C GLU A 47 -6.90 -16.88 7.10
N THR A 48 -7.19 -15.63 6.73
CA THR A 48 -7.72 -15.26 5.42
C THR A 48 -6.89 -14.19 4.71
N PHE A 49 -7.06 -14.09 3.38
CA PHE A 49 -6.42 -13.01 2.60
C PHE A 49 -6.89 -11.61 3.00
N GLU A 50 -8.17 -11.47 3.39
CA GLU A 50 -8.70 -10.18 3.85
C GLU A 50 -8.03 -9.73 5.15
N GLU A 51 -7.88 -10.64 6.12
CA GLU A 51 -7.21 -10.35 7.39
C GLU A 51 -5.76 -9.95 7.17
N ASN A 52 -5.02 -10.68 6.33
CA ASN A 52 -3.64 -10.37 6.01
C ASN A 52 -3.50 -9.01 5.30
N ALA A 53 -4.40 -8.70 4.36
CA ALA A 53 -4.43 -7.39 3.72
C ALA A 53 -4.70 -6.27 4.74
N ARG A 54 -5.63 -6.47 5.68
CA ARG A 54 -5.97 -5.49 6.73
C ARG A 54 -4.81 -5.29 7.71
N ILE A 55 -4.16 -6.36 8.15
CA ILE A 55 -2.98 -6.30 9.04
C ILE A 55 -1.88 -5.47 8.38
N LYS A 56 -1.59 -5.74 7.10
CA LYS A 56 -0.59 -4.99 6.32
C LYS A 56 -0.94 -3.52 6.15
N ALA A 57 -2.16 -3.22 5.71
CA ALA A 57 -2.63 -1.86 5.51
C ALA A 57 -2.50 -1.04 6.81
N GLN A 58 -2.95 -1.58 7.94
CA GLN A 58 -2.83 -0.92 9.23
C GLN A 58 -1.38 -0.70 9.66
N ALA A 59 -0.50 -1.68 9.44
CA ALA A 59 0.91 -1.57 9.78
C ALA A 59 1.59 -0.45 8.96
N TYR A 60 1.33 -0.38 7.65
CA TYR A 60 1.86 0.67 6.80
C TYR A 60 1.26 2.04 7.09
N ALA A 61 -0.04 2.14 7.37
CA ALA A 61 -0.68 3.38 7.79
C ALA A 61 -0.03 3.94 9.06
N ARG A 62 0.21 3.07 10.06
CA ARG A 62 0.90 3.47 11.30
C ARG A 62 2.34 3.90 11.06
N ALA A 63 3.09 3.21 10.20
CA ALA A 63 4.49 3.51 9.93
C ALA A 63 4.69 4.78 9.08
N SER A 64 3.80 5.02 8.11
CA SER A 64 3.90 6.16 7.17
C SER A 64 3.18 7.42 7.64
N GLY A 65 2.15 7.28 8.49
CA GLY A 65 1.17 8.35 8.75
C GLY A 65 0.22 8.63 7.57
N LEU A 66 0.24 7.80 6.53
CA LEU A 66 -0.64 7.90 5.36
C LEU A 66 -1.85 6.97 5.51
N VAL A 67 -2.87 7.22 4.68
CA VAL A 67 -3.95 6.24 4.48
C VAL A 67 -3.37 5.07 3.68
N SER A 68 -3.67 3.84 4.12
CA SER A 68 -3.26 2.58 3.48
C SER A 68 -4.34 1.52 3.61
#